data_AF-A0A1G0YIQ7-F1
#
_entry.id   AF-A0A1G0YIQ7-F1
#
_cell.length_a   1.000
_cell.length_b   1.000
_cell.length_c   1.000
_cell.angle_alpha   90.00
_cell.angle_beta   90.00
_cell.angle_gamma   90.00
#
_symmetry.space_group_name_H-M   'P 1'
#
loop_
_entity.id
_entity.type
_entity.pdbx_description
1 polymer ?
#
loop_
_entity_poly.entity_id
_entity_poly.type
_entity_poly.pdbx_seq_one_letter_code
_entity_poly.pdbx_strand_id
1 'polypeptide(L)'
;TYRGVKVGEVSRIELTATKTKSKVSIPVYVEFFVEKSFVQQDNPIAILIENGIVATISAPNIFTGTASIQLVPGHPKKPPSLSSTFHGYSTFPTEASPEQDKANLNDTLKTAQQAFEDISQFVKSNEFKETLKTIKDTADSIDQLATTLDNQLPGVLLYFSDSLSEFKRAAYSVRSLTDYLARHPEALLRGRKL
;
A
#
# COMPACT_ATOMS: atom_id res chain seq x y z
N THR A 1 9.57 -13.98 1.50
CA THR A 1 8.40 -14.67 0.91
C THR A 1 8.85 -15.53 -0.25
N TYR A 2 8.12 -16.58 -0.58
CA TYR A 2 8.33 -17.40 -1.77
C TYR A 2 6.99 -17.54 -2.48
N ARG A 3 6.93 -17.21 -3.78
CA ARG A 3 5.69 -17.23 -4.58
C ARG A 3 4.51 -16.50 -3.89
N GLY A 4 4.79 -15.38 -3.21
CA GLY A 4 3.78 -14.58 -2.49
C GLY A 4 3.45 -15.04 -1.07
N VAL A 5 3.97 -16.19 -0.62
CA VAL A 5 3.67 -16.74 0.73
C VAL A 5 4.80 -16.41 1.71
N LYS A 6 4.46 -16.06 2.97
CA LYS A 6 5.44 -15.90 4.05
C LYS A 6 5.99 -17.29 4.44
N VAL A 7 7.29 -17.47 4.31
CA VAL A 7 8.00 -18.74 4.56
C VAL A 7 9.10 -18.61 5.62
N GLY A 8 9.15 -17.47 6.30
CA GLY A 8 10.15 -17.17 7.30
C GLY A 8 10.10 -15.71 7.72
N GLU A 9 11.02 -15.33 8.60
CA GLU A 9 11.15 -13.99 9.13
C GLU A 9 12.60 -13.61 9.44
N VAL A 10 12.86 -12.31 9.41
CA VAL A 10 14.18 -11.77 9.77
C VAL A 10 14.29 -11.76 11.28
N SER A 11 15.23 -12.53 11.82
CA SER A 11 15.49 -12.61 13.25
C SER A 11 16.52 -11.58 13.71
N ARG A 12 17.47 -11.23 12.85
CA ARG A 12 18.55 -10.26 13.17
C ARG A 12 19.13 -9.62 11.91
N ILE A 13 19.52 -8.36 12.04
CA ILE A 13 20.31 -7.64 11.05
C ILE A 13 21.52 -7.06 11.77
N GLU A 14 22.71 -7.18 11.19
CA GLU A 14 23.92 -6.58 11.75
C GLU A 14 24.60 -5.66 10.74
N LEU A 15 25.44 -4.77 11.26
CA LEU A 15 26.39 -3.99 10.47
C LEU A 15 27.79 -4.45 10.84
N THR A 16 28.50 -5.03 9.88
CA THR A 16 29.82 -5.63 10.11
C THR A 16 30.85 -5.09 9.13
N ALA A 17 32.12 -5.09 9.51
CA ALA A 17 33.21 -4.84 8.56
C ALA A 17 33.58 -6.15 7.84
N THR A 18 33.95 -6.07 6.57
CA THR A 18 34.50 -7.22 5.85
C THR A 18 35.80 -7.69 6.49
N LYS A 19 36.21 -8.94 6.22
CA LYS A 19 37.47 -9.51 6.75
C LYS A 19 38.70 -8.63 6.49
N THR A 20 38.69 -7.86 5.38
CA THR A 20 39.75 -6.93 4.97
C THR A 20 39.65 -5.55 5.61
N LYS A 21 38.62 -5.29 6.44
CA LYS A 21 38.28 -3.99 7.06
C LYS A 21 38.13 -2.82 6.08
N SER A 22 37.98 -3.10 4.79
CA SER A 22 37.92 -2.08 3.73
C SER A 22 36.50 -1.80 3.25
N LYS A 23 35.53 -2.63 3.62
CA LYS A 23 34.11 -2.47 3.23
C LYS A 23 33.20 -2.79 4.41
N VAL A 24 31.99 -2.25 4.37
CA VAL A 24 30.91 -2.58 5.30
C VAL A 24 30.02 -3.65 4.66
N SER A 25 29.53 -4.59 5.46
CA SER A 25 28.63 -5.68 5.07
C SER A 25 27.45 -5.76 6.03
N ILE A 26 26.27 -6.09 5.50
CA ILE A 26 25.02 -6.17 6.26
C ILE A 26 24.54 -7.63 6.20
N PRO A 27 24.99 -8.51 7.11
CA PRO A 27 24.43 -9.85 7.20
C PRO A 27 23.00 -9.80 7.76
N VAL A 28 22.12 -10.56 7.14
CA VAL A 28 20.72 -10.70 7.55
C VAL A 28 20.47 -12.15 7.91
N TYR A 29 20.03 -12.37 9.14
CA TYR A 29 19.72 -13.69 9.67
C TYR A 29 18.22 -13.92 9.55
N VAL A 30 17.86 -15.07 8.98
CA VAL A 30 16.48 -15.44 8.67
C VAL A 30 16.17 -16.77 9.33
N GLU A 31 15.02 -16.84 9.98
CA GLU A 31 14.42 -18.08 10.46
C GLU A 31 13.37 -18.53 9.44
N PHE A 32 13.52 -19.73 8.90
CA PHE A 32 12.57 -20.30 7.95
C PHE A 32 11.54 -21.17 8.68
N PHE A 33 10.29 -21.07 8.26
CA PHE A 33 9.19 -21.89 8.77
C PHE A 33 9.21 -23.25 8.05
N VAL A 34 10.01 -24.17 8.57
CA VAL A 34 10.14 -25.54 8.04
C VAL A 34 9.63 -26.56 9.06
N GLU A 35 9.05 -27.66 8.58
CA GLU A 35 8.64 -28.76 9.46
C GLU A 35 9.87 -29.45 10.07
N LYS A 36 9.80 -29.81 11.35
CA LYS A 36 10.95 -30.38 12.09
C LYS A 36 11.20 -31.86 11.79
N SER A 37 10.34 -32.48 10.99
CA SER A 37 10.28 -33.92 10.71
C SER A 37 11.13 -34.37 9.52
N PHE A 38 11.76 -33.44 8.79
CA PHE A 38 12.53 -33.78 7.59
C PHE A 38 13.90 -34.39 7.90
N VAL A 39 14.22 -35.49 7.23
CA VAL A 39 15.58 -36.03 7.14
C VAL A 39 16.43 -35.04 6.35
N GLN A 40 17.74 -34.97 6.62
CA GLN A 40 18.65 -33.97 6.04
C GLN A 40 18.63 -33.92 4.49
N GLN A 41 18.18 -34.99 3.84
CA GLN A 41 18.02 -35.11 2.39
C GLN A 41 16.73 -34.46 1.84
N ASP A 42 15.74 -34.19 2.68
CA ASP A 42 14.45 -33.57 2.35
C ASP A 42 14.36 -32.10 2.83
N ASN A 43 15.50 -31.46 3.15
CA ASN A 43 15.49 -30.10 3.64
C ASN A 43 14.97 -29.14 2.55
N PRO A 44 13.79 -28.49 2.73
CA PRO A 44 13.19 -27.66 1.70
C PRO A 44 14.07 -26.45 1.33
N ILE A 45 14.91 -25.98 2.26
CA ILE A 45 15.85 -24.88 1.99
C ILE A 45 16.97 -25.33 1.05
N ALA A 46 17.50 -26.54 1.25
CA ALA A 46 18.49 -27.12 0.35
C ALA A 46 17.91 -27.31 -1.06
N ILE A 47 16.69 -27.84 -1.15
CA ILE A 47 15.96 -28.02 -2.41
C ILE A 47 15.77 -26.68 -3.14
N LEU A 48 15.43 -25.60 -2.44
CA LEU A 48 15.30 -24.27 -3.05
C LEU A 48 16.63 -23.81 -3.65
N ILE A 49 17.73 -23.95 -2.92
CA ILE A 49 19.08 -23.56 -3.36
C ILE A 49 19.50 -24.38 -4.59
N GLU A 50 19.31 -25.70 -4.55
CA GLU A 50 19.62 -26.62 -5.65
C GLU A 50 18.82 -26.30 -6.92
N ASN A 51 17.57 -25.86 -6.76
CA ASN A 51 16.73 -25.39 -7.85
C ASN A 51 17.06 -23.96 -8.33
N GLY A 52 18.14 -23.36 -7.84
CA GLY A 52 18.60 -22.04 -8.28
C GLY A 52 17.75 -20.89 -7.74
N ILE A 53 17.06 -21.07 -6.62
CA ILE A 53 16.37 -19.98 -5.94
C ILE A 53 17.39 -19.14 -5.17
N VAL A 54 17.28 -17.82 -5.34
CA VAL A 54 18.11 -16.81 -4.68
C VAL A 54 17.23 -15.86 -3.86
N ALA A 55 17.80 -15.25 -2.84
CA ALA A 55 17.18 -14.19 -2.06
C ALA A 55 17.49 -12.82 -2.67
N THR A 56 16.46 -11.99 -2.83
CA THR A 56 16.56 -10.59 -3.25
C THR A 56 15.81 -9.70 -2.25
N ILE A 57 16.15 -8.42 -2.22
CA ILE A 57 15.44 -7.43 -1.40
C ILE A 57 14.45 -6.69 -2.31
N SER A 58 13.19 -6.64 -1.91
CA SER A 58 12.17 -5.86 -2.61
C SER A 58 12.37 -4.37 -2.37
N ALA A 59 11.92 -3.54 -3.32
CA ALA A 59 11.72 -2.13 -3.06
C ALA A 59 10.82 -1.93 -1.83
N PRO A 60 11.07 -0.89 -1.01
CA PRO A 60 10.17 -0.52 0.07
C PRO A 60 8.77 -0.22 -0.47
N ASN A 61 7.74 -0.78 0.15
CA ASN A 61 6.36 -0.47 -0.22
C ASN A 61 6.02 0.98 0.21
N ILE A 62 5.48 1.79 -0.70
CA ILE A 62 5.22 3.22 -0.46
C ILE A 62 4.23 3.52 0.67
N PHE A 63 3.33 2.59 0.99
CA PHE A 63 2.32 2.76 2.04
C PHE A 63 2.85 2.35 3.42
N THR A 64 3.76 1.37 3.47
CA THR A 64 4.26 0.79 4.73
C THR A 64 5.69 1.19 5.07
N GLY A 65 6.46 1.65 4.07
CA GLY A 65 7.89 1.98 4.20
C GLY A 65 8.80 0.77 4.36
N THR A 66 8.28 -0.46 4.39
CA THR A 66 9.07 -1.66 4.67
C THR A 66 9.48 -2.38 3.40
N ALA A 67 10.73 -2.83 3.36
CA ALA A 67 11.24 -3.79 2.38
C ALA A 67 11.02 -5.23 2.87
N SER A 68 10.97 -6.17 1.93
CA SER A 68 10.83 -7.60 2.23
C SER A 68 11.91 -8.40 1.50
N ILE A 69 12.30 -9.54 2.06
CA ILE A 69 13.17 -10.50 1.37
C ILE A 69 12.29 -11.41 0.53
N GLN A 70 12.56 -11.50 -0.78
CA GLN A 70 11.85 -12.37 -1.71
C GLN A 70 12.78 -13.48 -2.17
N LEU A 71 12.22 -14.69 -2.32
CA LEU A 71 12.89 -15.83 -2.88
C LEU A 71 12.42 -16.00 -4.33
N VAL A 72 13.32 -15.83 -5.28
CA VAL A 72 13.02 -15.80 -6.73
C VAL A 72 14.00 -16.70 -7.50
N PRO A 73 13.66 -17.16 -8.71
CA PRO A 73 14.64 -17.79 -9.60
C PRO A 73 15.81 -16.83 -9.89
N GLY A 74 17.05 -17.29 -9.71
CA GLY A 74 18.25 -16.49 -9.97
C GLY A 74 18.62 -16.40 -11.46
N HIS A 75 19.42 -15.39 -11.83
CA HIS A 75 19.72 -15.07 -13.23
C HIS A 75 21.02 -15.63 -13.86
N PRO A 76 22.00 -16.27 -13.17
CA PRO A 76 23.16 -16.88 -13.87
C PRO A 76 23.30 -18.42 -13.83
N LYS A 77 23.90 -18.94 -14.92
CA LYS A 77 24.14 -20.35 -15.36
C LYS A 77 25.03 -21.26 -14.49
N LYS A 78 25.47 -20.86 -13.29
CA LYS A 78 26.30 -21.71 -12.41
C LYS A 78 25.52 -21.97 -11.11
N PRO A 79 25.38 -23.23 -10.67
CA PRO A 79 24.69 -23.51 -9.42
C PRO A 79 25.40 -22.73 -8.31
N PRO A 80 24.65 -21.95 -7.50
CA PRO A 80 25.25 -21.28 -6.35
C PRO A 80 25.95 -22.35 -5.51
N SER A 81 27.22 -22.10 -5.17
CA SER A 81 28.00 -23.05 -4.39
C SER A 81 27.26 -23.32 -3.08
N LEU A 82 26.68 -24.51 -2.93
CA LEU A 82 26.33 -25.01 -1.61
C LEU A 82 27.60 -24.91 -0.76
N SER A 83 27.46 -24.44 0.48
CA SER A 83 28.53 -24.43 1.49
C SER A 83 29.48 -23.22 1.51
N SER A 84 28.93 -22.00 1.52
CA SER A 84 29.56 -20.98 2.36
C SER A 84 28.84 -20.88 3.70
N THR A 85 29.61 -20.88 4.78
CA THR A 85 29.09 -20.57 6.12
C THR A 85 29.59 -19.20 6.55
N PHE A 86 28.70 -18.41 7.13
CA PHE A 86 29.05 -17.15 7.77
C PHE A 86 28.83 -17.30 9.27
N HIS A 87 29.91 -17.25 10.05
CA HIS A 87 29.88 -17.33 11.52
C HIS A 87 29.09 -18.55 12.06
N GLY A 88 29.24 -19.72 11.40
CA GLY A 88 28.55 -20.95 11.78
C GLY A 88 27.14 -21.12 11.20
N TYR A 89 26.60 -20.13 10.50
CA TYR A 89 25.31 -20.22 9.80
C TYR A 89 25.50 -20.54 8.32
N SER A 90 24.63 -21.40 7.78
CA SER A 90 24.55 -21.64 6.34
C SER A 90 24.06 -20.39 5.62
N THR A 91 24.77 -19.95 4.60
CA THR A 91 24.36 -18.78 3.81
C THR A 91 23.35 -19.17 2.75
N PHE A 92 22.27 -18.39 2.61
CA PHE A 92 21.37 -18.49 1.46
C PHE A 92 21.92 -17.63 0.31
N PRO A 93 21.95 -18.11 -0.95
CA PRO A 93 22.44 -17.33 -2.07
C PRO A 93 21.64 -16.05 -2.26
N THR A 94 22.31 -14.91 -2.44
CA THR A 94 21.67 -13.62 -2.67
C THR A 94 22.02 -13.08 -4.05
N GLU A 95 21.06 -12.47 -4.71
CA GLU A 95 21.28 -11.70 -5.93
C GLU A 95 20.89 -10.24 -5.67
N ALA A 96 21.65 -9.28 -6.22
CA ALA A 96 21.22 -7.89 -6.21
C ALA A 96 19.91 -7.82 -7.01
N SER A 97 18.89 -7.15 -6.48
CA SER A 97 17.61 -7.02 -7.18
C SER A 97 17.87 -6.44 -8.58
N PRO A 98 17.61 -7.21 -9.66
CA PRO A 98 17.86 -6.75 -11.01
C PRO A 98 16.77 -5.76 -11.38
N GLU A 99 16.96 -4.48 -11.04
CA GLU A 99 16.45 -3.35 -11.81
C GLU A 99 14.95 -3.38 -12.22
N GLN A 100 14.04 -3.83 -11.34
CA GLN A 100 12.63 -3.42 -11.42
C GLN A 100 12.41 -1.98 -10.88
N ASP A 101 13.47 -1.36 -10.35
CA ASP A 101 13.45 -0.13 -9.55
C ASP A 101 13.41 1.19 -10.34
N LYS A 102 13.40 1.21 -11.67
CA LYS A 102 13.35 2.50 -12.42
C LYS A 102 12.26 2.58 -13.47
N ALA A 103 12.08 1.56 -14.29
CA ALA A 103 11.04 1.59 -15.33
C ALA A 103 9.63 1.58 -14.70
N ASN A 104 9.36 0.62 -13.80
CA ASN A 104 8.04 0.47 -13.20
C ASN A 104 7.70 1.57 -12.18
N LEU A 105 8.69 2.09 -11.44
CA LEU A 105 8.44 3.22 -10.52
C LEU A 105 8.12 4.49 -11.29
N ASN A 106 8.85 4.81 -12.36
CA ASN A 106 8.56 5.98 -13.17
C ASN A 106 7.19 5.86 -13.86
N ASP A 107 6.88 4.69 -14.40
CA ASP A 107 5.59 4.45 -15.04
C ASP A 107 4.44 4.51 -14.02
N THR A 108 4.60 3.91 -12.84
CA THR A 108 3.59 3.98 -11.76
C THR A 108 3.43 5.40 -11.22
N LEU A 109 4.53 6.14 -11.04
CA LEU A 109 4.49 7.54 -10.61
C LEU A 109 3.82 8.41 -11.67
N LYS A 110 4.10 8.17 -12.94
CA LYS A 110 3.47 8.87 -14.06
C LYS A 110 1.99 8.54 -14.16
N THR A 111 1.59 7.28 -14.01
CA THR A 111 0.19 6.87 -13.95
C THR A 111 -0.53 7.46 -12.75
N ALA A 112 0.12 7.52 -11.58
CA ALA A 112 -0.44 8.17 -10.39
C ALA A 112 -0.58 9.69 -10.58
N GLN A 113 0.41 10.34 -11.20
CA GLN A 113 0.34 11.76 -11.58
C GLN A 113 -0.80 12.02 -12.55
N GLN A 114 -0.95 11.19 -13.59
CA GLN A 114 -2.04 11.31 -14.56
C GLN A 114 -3.40 11.12 -13.90
N ALA A 115 -3.58 10.07 -13.10
CA ALA A 115 -4.82 9.82 -12.38
C ALA A 115 -5.18 10.97 -11.42
N PHE A 116 -4.17 11.55 -10.76
CA PHE A 116 -4.36 12.73 -9.93
C PHE A 116 -4.81 13.96 -10.74
N GLU A 117 -4.22 14.15 -11.91
CA GLU A 117 -4.55 15.24 -12.81
C GLU A 117 -5.98 15.09 -13.34
N ASP A 118 -6.36 13.88 -13.76
CA ASP A 118 -7.70 13.54 -14.22
C ASP A 118 -8.75 13.75 -13.10
N ILE A 119 -8.48 13.32 -11.87
CA ILE A 119 -9.38 13.55 -10.73
C ILE A 119 -9.47 15.05 -10.39
N SER A 120 -8.34 15.76 -10.38
CA SER A 120 -8.31 17.20 -10.16
C SER A 120 -9.11 17.96 -11.23
N GLN A 121 -9.00 17.55 -12.50
CA GLN A 121 -9.79 18.11 -13.59
C GLN A 121 -11.27 17.81 -13.41
N PHE A 122 -11.64 16.57 -13.07
CA PHE A 122 -13.03 16.19 -12.80
C PHE A 122 -13.64 17.00 -11.65
N VAL A 123 -12.93 17.17 -10.52
CA VAL A 123 -13.42 17.97 -9.38
C VAL A 123 -13.53 19.46 -9.73
N LYS A 124 -12.72 19.96 -10.66
CA LYS A 124 -12.78 21.35 -11.14
C LYS A 124 -13.79 21.56 -12.27
N SER A 125 -14.31 20.47 -12.84
CA SER A 125 -15.25 20.49 -13.96
C SER A 125 -16.52 21.25 -13.63
N ASN A 126 -17.15 21.83 -14.66
CA ASN A 126 -18.39 22.57 -14.49
C ASN A 126 -19.54 21.63 -14.15
N GLU A 127 -19.54 20.44 -14.73
CA GLU A 127 -20.52 19.37 -14.52
C GLU A 127 -20.56 18.96 -13.04
N PHE A 128 -19.40 18.80 -12.42
CA PHE A 128 -19.31 18.49 -11.00
C PHE A 128 -19.78 19.66 -10.11
N LYS A 129 -19.39 20.90 -10.44
CA LYS A 129 -19.88 22.11 -9.73
C LYS A 129 -21.39 22.29 -9.86
N GLU A 130 -21.95 22.03 -11.03
CA GLU A 130 -23.39 22.07 -11.28
C GLU A 130 -24.12 20.99 -10.49
N THR A 131 -23.55 19.78 -10.39
CA THR A 131 -24.09 18.71 -9.55
C THR A 131 -24.14 19.14 -8.08
N LEU A 132 -23.06 19.74 -7.56
CA LEU A 132 -23.03 20.28 -6.20
C LEU A 132 -24.04 21.41 -5.99
N LYS A 133 -24.22 22.26 -7.01
CA LYS A 133 -25.23 23.33 -6.99
C LYS A 133 -26.63 22.73 -6.91
N THR A 134 -26.95 21.73 -7.73
CA THR A 134 -28.25 21.03 -7.70
C THR A 134 -28.50 20.36 -6.35
N ILE A 135 -27.49 19.73 -5.76
CA ILE A 135 -27.60 19.15 -4.42
C ILE A 135 -27.89 20.24 -3.37
N LYS A 136 -27.19 21.38 -3.45
CA LYS A 136 -27.45 22.54 -2.59
C LYS A 136 -28.88 23.05 -2.76
N ASP A 137 -29.31 23.28 -3.99
CA ASP A 137 -30.62 23.85 -4.30
C ASP A 137 -31.74 22.90 -3.84
N THR A 138 -31.53 21.59 -3.97
CA THR A 138 -32.44 20.56 -3.45
C THR A 138 -32.48 20.59 -1.92
N ALA A 139 -31.33 20.65 -1.25
CA ALA A 139 -31.26 20.74 0.21
C ALA A 139 -31.93 22.02 0.74
N ASP A 140 -31.73 23.16 0.07
CA ASP A 140 -32.37 24.43 0.42
C ASP A 140 -33.90 24.35 0.21
N SER A 141 -34.37 23.71 -0.87
CA SER A 141 -35.80 23.49 -1.13
C SER A 141 -36.46 22.59 -0.07
N ILE A 142 -35.75 21.53 0.34
CA ILE A 142 -36.16 20.63 1.42
C ILE A 142 -36.28 21.40 2.75
N ASP A 143 -35.33 22.28 3.05
CA ASP A 143 -35.31 23.11 4.27
C ASP A 143 -36.53 24.04 4.33
N GLN A 144 -36.86 24.67 3.20
CA GLN A 144 -38.04 25.52 3.06
C GLN A 144 -39.34 24.71 3.23
N LEU A 145 -39.42 23.51 2.66
CA LEU A 145 -40.58 22.64 2.80
C LEU A 145 -40.77 22.19 4.24
N ALA A 146 -39.70 21.75 4.91
CA ALA A 146 -39.73 21.36 6.33
C ALA A 146 -40.23 22.51 7.21
N THR A 147 -39.70 23.72 7.00
CA THR A 147 -40.11 24.93 7.73
C THR A 147 -41.58 25.28 7.47
N THR A 148 -42.06 25.08 6.24
CA THR A 148 -43.47 25.35 5.89
C THR A 148 -44.43 24.35 6.55
N LEU A 149 -44.06 23.07 6.56
CA LEU A 149 -44.87 21.99 7.14
C LEU A 149 -44.90 22.07 8.68
N ASP A 150 -43.80 22.45 9.33
CA ASP A 150 -43.71 22.71 10.77
C ASP A 150 -44.76 23.71 11.26
N ASN A 151 -45.01 24.74 10.44
CA ASN A 151 -46.00 25.78 10.74
C ASN A 151 -47.46 25.35 10.50
N GLN A 152 -47.73 24.25 9.79
CA GLN A 152 -49.09 23.91 9.34
C GLN A 152 -49.65 22.58 9.86
N LEU A 153 -48.82 21.56 10.16
CA LEU A 153 -49.30 20.21 10.49
C LEU A 153 -48.38 19.46 11.49
N PRO A 154 -48.58 19.62 12.81
CA PRO A 154 -47.68 19.05 13.84
C PRO A 154 -47.63 17.50 13.92
N GLY A 155 -48.59 16.78 13.32
CA GLY A 155 -48.78 15.33 13.54
C GLY A 155 -48.02 14.37 12.61
N VAL A 156 -47.50 14.84 11.46
CA VAL A 156 -46.84 13.99 10.44
C VAL A 156 -45.30 14.18 10.43
N LEU A 157 -44.79 15.11 11.24
CA LEU A 157 -43.44 15.65 11.10
C LEU A 157 -42.33 14.85 11.77
N LEU A 158 -42.59 14.17 12.89
CA LEU A 158 -41.50 13.67 13.75
C LEU A 158 -40.56 12.66 13.07
N TYR A 159 -41.04 11.85 12.11
CA TYR A 159 -40.19 10.91 11.36
C TYR A 159 -39.63 11.51 10.07
N PHE A 160 -40.29 12.56 9.54
CA PHE A 160 -39.90 13.23 8.31
C PHE A 160 -38.77 14.24 8.57
N SER A 161 -38.83 14.97 9.69
CA SER A 161 -37.81 15.94 10.11
C SER A 161 -36.44 15.30 10.32
N ASP A 162 -36.40 14.10 10.90
CA ASP A 162 -35.15 13.39 11.17
C ASP A 162 -34.46 12.95 9.87
N SER A 163 -35.23 12.41 8.93
CA SER A 163 -34.70 11.99 7.63
C SER A 163 -34.18 13.16 6.81
N LEU A 164 -34.87 14.30 6.83
CA LEU A 164 -34.44 15.52 6.15
C LEU A 164 -33.21 16.15 6.80
N SER A 165 -33.14 16.14 8.14
CA SER A 165 -31.98 16.59 8.89
C SER A 165 -30.73 15.75 8.56
N GLU A 166 -30.86 14.42 8.50
CA GLU A 166 -29.75 13.54 8.12
C GLU A 166 -29.32 13.75 6.66
N PHE A 167 -30.26 13.92 5.72
CA PHE A 167 -29.93 14.27 4.34
C PHE A 167 -29.16 15.58 4.23
N LYS A 168 -29.58 16.61 4.98
CA LYS A 168 -28.92 17.92 5.05
C LYS A 168 -27.49 17.78 5.57
N ARG A 169 -27.29 17.02 6.65
CA ARG A 169 -25.95 16.72 7.20
C ARG A 169 -25.07 16.00 6.19
N ALA A 170 -25.60 15.01 5.47
CA ALA A 170 -24.88 14.31 4.43
C ALA A 170 -24.47 15.25 3.28
N ALA A 171 -25.39 16.08 2.80
CA ALA A 171 -25.12 17.07 1.74
C ALA A 171 -24.02 18.07 2.16
N TYR A 172 -24.06 18.57 3.40
CA TYR A 172 -23.00 19.44 3.93
C TYR A 172 -21.66 18.71 4.08
N SER A 173 -21.68 17.45 4.52
CA SER A 173 -20.46 16.64 4.64
C SER A 173 -19.81 16.41 3.26
N VAL A 174 -20.61 16.07 2.24
CA VAL A 174 -20.12 15.91 0.86
C VAL A 174 -19.52 17.22 0.37
N ARG A 175 -20.21 18.35 0.56
CA ARG A 175 -19.69 19.67 0.18
C ARG A 175 -18.39 20.00 0.90
N SER A 176 -18.32 19.80 2.20
CA SER A 176 -17.13 20.12 3.00
C SER A 176 -15.92 19.28 2.54
N LEU A 177 -16.14 17.99 2.26
CA LEU A 177 -15.12 17.12 1.68
C LEU A 177 -14.69 17.62 0.30
N THR A 178 -15.64 17.99 -0.55
CA THR A 178 -15.36 18.50 -1.88
C THR A 178 -14.59 19.82 -1.86
N ASP A 179 -15.00 20.79 -1.04
CA ASP A 179 -14.30 22.06 -0.87
C ASP A 179 -12.89 21.85 -0.32
N TYR A 180 -12.70 20.88 0.57
CA TYR A 180 -11.39 20.48 1.07
C TYR A 180 -10.52 19.87 -0.03
N LEU A 181 -11.02 18.90 -0.80
CA LEU A 181 -10.29 18.25 -1.90
C LEU A 181 -9.97 19.21 -3.05
N ALA A 182 -10.82 20.20 -3.31
CA ALA A 182 -10.57 21.23 -4.31
C ALA A 182 -9.38 22.13 -3.93
N ARG A 183 -9.13 22.31 -2.62
CA ARG A 183 -8.01 23.10 -2.07
C ARG A 183 -6.76 22.27 -1.80
N HIS A 184 -6.93 20.99 -1.49
CA HIS A 184 -5.88 20.04 -1.10
C HIS A 184 -5.98 18.74 -1.89
N PRO A 185 -5.70 18.76 -3.20
CA PRO A 185 -5.78 17.55 -4.01
C PRO A 185 -4.81 16.46 -3.51
N GLU A 186 -3.68 16.83 -2.88
CA GLU A 186 -2.71 15.91 -2.27
C GLU A 186 -3.26 15.01 -1.16
N ALA A 187 -4.42 15.36 -0.58
CA ALA A 187 -5.08 14.54 0.44
C ALA A 187 -5.59 13.20 -0.09
N LEU A 188 -5.79 13.06 -1.41
CA LEU A 188 -6.19 11.80 -2.06
C LEU A 188 -5.15 10.69 -1.92
N LEU A 189 -3.86 11.05 -1.86
CA LEU A 189 -2.75 10.10 -1.79
C LEU A 189 -2.28 9.84 -0.37
N ARG A 190 -2.30 10.86 0.48
CA ARG A 190 -1.79 10.77 1.86
C ARG A 190 -2.87 10.36 2.87
N GLY A 191 -4.13 10.34 2.45
CA GLY A 191 -5.25 10.27 3.38
C GLY A 191 -5.37 11.55 4.21
N ARG A 192 -6.44 11.64 4.98
CA ARG A 192 -6.67 12.77 5.89
C ARG A 192 -5.63 12.74 7.01
N LYS A 193 -4.86 13.83 7.18
CA LYS A 193 -4.10 14.04 8.42
C LYS A 193 -5.12 14.32 9.53
N LEU A 194 -5.20 13.42 10.51
CA LEU A 194 -5.91 13.63 11.76
C LEU A 194 -5.14 14.64 12.62
#